data_AF-A0A7X8R0Y6-F1
#
_entry.id   AF-A0A7X8R0Y6-F1
#
_cell.length_a   1.000
_cell.length_b   1.000
_cell.length_c   1.000
_cell.angle_alpha   90.00
_cell.angle_beta   90.00
_cell.angle_gamma   90.00
#
_symmetry.space_group_name_H-M   'P 1'
#
loop_
_entity.id
_entity.type
_entity.pdbx_description
1 polymer ?
#
loop_
_entity_poly.entity_id
_entity_poly.type
_entity_poly.pdbx_seq_one_letter_code
_entity_poly.pdbx_strand_id
1 'polypeptide(L)'
;MDLKKCYLLEDLFPKSFADYEERSYGMLFYNITNKDSYDSNHAVIFRDKINNLSETLNDIISFYHERGINPTIYQSTQDSGYFGEIKEELCKAGFDSWLEEQRFMVLKEENTIVPNEKLVVKKTEKWDDSLVQIFLEAEEPWEIEVVKRALCNQNTVLWVVYLEEKPIGFLYCLMDGDICRGNYVLVSKQHRNVGAGRTLTYHYVRWCKENGIRIVFHWPDGEHPEKIYYDAGFRYVETVHAGRASYRNNEKLHNILKNKKVIFFDVGYTLDYPASGDWMFTKKFYEVLGDKLNGIDSDTVSKARDYALTYLENNHLVNGIEEEYKQFHRFYSDIVKYLGIEISSEDIDAIAKDRATNMNNYVVYEEALCVVKALSQTHKLGIISDTWPSIDNQLKAIGVYDYFSTFTYSCDLGVFKPNEIMYLDALQKCGCKPEETVFIDDSVRNLEGAETLGITPILIAANSVADVETKYYKIHSLSELLQ
;
A
#
# COMPACT_ATOMS: atom_id res chain seq x y z
N MET A 1 3.99 35.13 -10.55
CA MET A 1 5.27 34.39 -10.50
C MET A 1 5.08 33.17 -11.36
N ASP A 2 5.95 32.93 -12.33
CA ASP A 2 5.85 31.74 -13.17
C ASP A 2 6.50 30.56 -12.44
N LEU A 3 5.65 29.67 -11.90
CA LEU A 3 6.10 28.48 -11.14
C LEU A 3 6.62 27.37 -12.03
N LYS A 4 6.45 27.45 -13.35
CA LYS A 4 6.92 26.41 -14.28
C LYS A 4 8.41 26.13 -14.14
N LYS A 5 9.21 27.16 -13.88
CA LYS A 5 10.65 26.98 -13.64
C LYS A 5 10.94 26.27 -12.31
N CYS A 6 10.13 26.50 -11.28
CA CYS A 6 10.25 25.78 -10.00
C CYS A 6 9.91 24.31 -10.18
N TYR A 7 8.83 24.00 -10.90
CA TYR A 7 8.42 22.63 -11.20
C TYR A 7 9.46 21.90 -12.03
N LEU A 8 10.00 22.56 -13.06
CA LEU A 8 11.06 21.95 -13.85
C LEU A 8 12.34 21.73 -13.02
N LEU A 9 12.69 22.65 -12.12
CA LEU A 9 13.82 22.46 -11.20
C LEU A 9 13.55 21.32 -10.21
N GLU A 10 12.30 21.13 -9.76
CA GLU A 10 11.89 20.00 -8.93
C GLU A 10 12.07 18.68 -9.67
N ASP A 11 11.49 18.58 -10.86
CA ASP A 11 11.54 17.40 -11.71
C ASP A 11 12.97 17.00 -12.10
N LEU A 12 13.86 17.99 -12.25
CA LEU A 12 15.26 17.79 -12.66
C LEU A 12 16.25 17.82 -11.50
N PHE A 13 15.81 18.07 -10.27
CA PHE A 13 16.66 18.09 -9.07
C PHE A 13 17.54 16.84 -8.94
N PRO A 14 17.07 15.61 -9.24
CA PRO A 14 17.90 14.41 -9.18
C PRO A 14 19.17 14.45 -10.02
N LYS A 15 19.27 15.31 -11.04
CA LYS A 15 20.52 15.53 -11.79
C LYS A 15 21.69 15.98 -10.90
N SER A 16 21.43 16.54 -9.71
CA SER A 16 22.50 16.97 -8.82
C SER A 16 23.14 15.81 -8.05
N PHE A 17 22.49 14.65 -7.94
CA PHE A 17 22.99 13.53 -7.11
C PHE A 17 22.78 12.12 -7.71
N ALA A 18 22.20 11.99 -8.91
CA ALA A 18 22.04 10.72 -9.61
C ALA A 18 22.69 10.74 -11.00
N ASP A 19 23.02 9.56 -11.54
CA ASP A 19 23.27 9.42 -12.97
C ASP A 19 21.94 9.52 -13.70
N TYR A 20 21.96 9.93 -14.98
CA TYR A 20 20.73 10.06 -15.74
C TYR A 20 20.91 9.80 -17.22
N GLU A 21 19.83 9.35 -17.84
CA GLU A 21 19.68 9.31 -19.29
C GLU A 21 18.42 10.06 -19.73
N GLU A 22 18.57 10.92 -20.73
CA GLU A 22 17.44 11.62 -21.33
C GLU A 22 16.73 10.72 -22.34
N ARG A 23 15.40 10.76 -22.33
CA ARG A 23 14.51 10.07 -23.26
C ARG A 23 13.56 11.08 -23.89
N SER A 24 12.94 10.71 -25.00
CA SER A 24 11.97 11.60 -25.67
C SER A 24 10.78 11.95 -24.78
N TYR A 25 10.40 11.06 -23.85
CA TYR A 25 9.28 11.23 -22.92
C TYR A 25 9.67 11.85 -21.57
N GLY A 26 10.98 11.96 -21.26
CA GLY A 26 11.41 12.40 -19.93
C GLY A 26 12.85 12.03 -19.56
N MET A 27 13.08 11.76 -18.27
CA MET A 27 14.41 11.51 -17.71
C MET A 27 14.41 10.21 -16.91
N LEU A 28 15.47 9.41 -17.02
CA LEU A 28 15.65 8.20 -16.23
C LEU A 28 16.83 8.40 -15.28
N PHE A 29 16.55 8.56 -13.99
CA PHE A 29 17.59 8.71 -12.96
C PHE A 29 17.97 7.35 -12.38
N TYR A 30 19.24 7.12 -12.12
CA TYR A 30 19.73 5.87 -11.54
C TYR A 30 21.02 6.02 -10.74
N ASN A 31 21.22 5.10 -9.80
CA ASN A 31 22.45 4.90 -9.05
C ASN A 31 22.62 3.41 -8.71
N ILE A 32 23.44 2.71 -9.49
CA ILE A 32 23.66 1.25 -9.34
C ILE A 32 24.35 0.84 -8.03
N THR A 33 24.97 1.79 -7.32
CA THR A 33 25.63 1.55 -6.02
C THR A 33 24.71 1.82 -4.84
N ASN A 34 23.58 2.49 -5.06
CA ASN A 34 22.57 2.81 -4.05
C ASN A 34 21.16 2.49 -4.60
N LYS A 35 20.92 1.20 -4.85
CA LYS A 35 19.74 0.71 -5.61
C LYS A 35 18.42 0.91 -4.89
N ASP A 36 18.45 1.01 -3.55
CA ASP A 36 17.26 1.12 -2.71
C ASP A 36 16.79 2.57 -2.52
N SER A 37 17.57 3.57 -2.97
CA SER A 37 17.19 4.98 -2.88
C SER A 37 16.21 5.34 -4.00
N TYR A 38 14.94 5.56 -3.65
CA TYR A 38 13.93 6.04 -4.60
C TYR A 38 14.30 7.40 -5.22
N ASP A 39 14.84 8.32 -4.41
CA ASP A 39 15.25 9.65 -4.88
C ASP A 39 16.33 9.58 -5.97
N SER A 40 17.22 8.58 -5.89
CA SER A 40 18.28 8.38 -6.88
C SER A 40 17.86 7.49 -8.06
N ASN A 41 16.73 6.80 -7.95
CA ASN A 41 16.29 5.76 -8.88
C ASN A 41 14.81 5.89 -9.23
N HIS A 42 14.49 6.74 -10.19
CA HIS A 42 13.14 6.85 -10.74
C HIS A 42 13.16 7.52 -12.11
N ALA A 43 12.15 7.22 -12.93
CA ALA A 43 11.84 7.96 -14.13
C ALA A 43 11.03 9.21 -13.77
N VAL A 44 11.26 10.32 -14.46
CA VAL A 44 10.30 11.44 -14.51
C VAL A 44 9.74 11.53 -15.92
N ILE A 45 8.42 11.43 -16.06
CA ILE A 45 7.73 11.52 -17.37
C ILE A 45 6.90 12.80 -17.48
N PHE A 46 6.89 13.39 -18.68
CA PHE A 46 6.13 14.61 -19.00
C PHE A 46 4.97 14.26 -19.92
N ARG A 47 3.75 14.55 -19.50
CA ARG A 47 2.50 14.18 -20.19
C ARG A 47 2.49 14.62 -21.64
N ASP A 48 2.93 15.85 -21.92
CA ASP A 48 2.96 16.45 -23.25
C ASP A 48 4.00 15.82 -24.19
N LYS A 49 4.95 15.04 -23.66
CA LYS A 49 5.99 14.34 -24.44
C LYS A 49 5.69 12.85 -24.68
N ILE A 50 4.64 12.31 -24.08
CA ILE A 50 4.28 10.90 -24.24
C ILE A 50 3.48 10.73 -25.54
N ASN A 51 4.11 10.12 -26.54
CA ASN A 51 3.43 9.76 -27.80
C ASN A 51 2.70 8.42 -27.71
N ASN A 52 3.33 7.43 -27.06
CA ASN A 52 2.78 6.10 -26.80
C ASN A 52 3.12 5.70 -25.36
N LEU A 53 2.09 5.59 -24.51
CA LEU A 53 2.27 5.27 -23.10
C LEU A 53 2.81 3.86 -22.89
N SER A 54 2.31 2.86 -23.64
CA SER A 54 2.74 1.47 -23.47
C SER A 54 4.22 1.28 -23.83
N GLU A 55 4.68 1.89 -24.92
CA GLU A 55 6.10 1.85 -25.30
C GLU A 55 6.98 2.58 -24.28
N THR A 56 6.53 3.74 -23.78
CA THR A 56 7.22 4.48 -22.71
C THR A 56 7.39 3.62 -21.46
N LEU A 57 6.31 2.97 -20.98
CA LEU A 57 6.37 2.14 -19.78
C LEU A 57 7.29 0.93 -19.98
N ASN A 58 7.26 0.29 -21.15
CA ASN A 58 8.15 -0.84 -21.46
C ASN A 58 9.64 -0.45 -21.49
N ASP A 59 9.98 0.73 -22.04
CA ASP A 59 11.36 1.23 -22.03
C ASP A 59 11.85 1.47 -20.60
N ILE A 60 11.02 2.13 -19.77
CA ILE A 60 11.30 2.38 -18.36
C ILE A 60 11.55 1.07 -17.61
N ILE A 61 10.64 0.09 -17.73
CA ILE A 61 10.76 -1.22 -17.07
C ILE A 61 12.08 -1.89 -17.45
N SER A 62 12.36 -1.97 -18.76
CA SER A 62 13.56 -2.61 -19.29
C SER A 62 14.83 -1.92 -18.78
N PHE A 63 14.87 -0.59 -18.82
CA PHE A 63 16.00 0.21 -18.37
C PHE A 63 16.42 -0.08 -16.92
N TYR A 64 15.44 -0.11 -16.01
CA TYR A 64 15.68 -0.33 -14.59
C TYR A 64 15.99 -1.80 -14.27
N HIS A 65 15.28 -2.74 -14.89
CA HIS A 65 15.54 -4.17 -14.71
C HIS A 65 16.94 -4.59 -15.17
N GLU A 66 17.43 -4.06 -16.30
CA GLU A 66 18.81 -4.32 -16.76
C GLU A 66 19.89 -3.87 -15.76
N ARG A 67 19.55 -2.91 -14.89
CA ARG A 67 20.44 -2.39 -13.83
C ARG A 67 20.17 -3.06 -12.48
N GLY A 68 19.20 -3.97 -12.41
CA GLY A 68 18.73 -4.63 -11.19
C GLY A 68 18.22 -3.60 -10.18
N ILE A 69 17.37 -2.68 -10.63
CA ILE A 69 16.71 -1.63 -9.86
C ILE A 69 15.20 -1.80 -10.07
N ASN A 70 14.39 -1.61 -9.02
CA ASN A 70 12.93 -1.68 -9.15
C ASN A 70 12.42 -0.45 -9.92
N PRO A 71 11.71 -0.61 -11.07
CA PRO A 71 11.23 0.53 -11.82
C PRO A 71 10.26 1.37 -10.99
N THR A 72 10.53 2.67 -10.94
CA THR A 72 9.68 3.66 -10.26
C THR A 72 9.51 4.85 -11.20
N ILE A 73 8.30 5.41 -11.25
CA ILE A 73 7.94 6.51 -12.14
C ILE A 73 7.28 7.61 -11.33
N TYR A 74 7.79 8.82 -11.50
CA TYR A 74 7.23 10.06 -11.02
C TYR A 74 6.66 10.81 -12.22
N GLN A 75 5.44 11.33 -12.08
CA GLN A 75 4.95 12.30 -13.04
C GLN A 75 5.69 13.64 -12.85
N SER A 76 5.79 14.44 -13.90
CA SER A 76 6.21 15.84 -13.77
C SER A 76 5.28 16.60 -12.82
N THR A 77 5.87 17.48 -12.01
CA THR A 77 5.15 18.39 -11.12
C THR A 77 4.19 19.32 -11.89
N GLN A 78 4.44 19.53 -13.19
CA GLN A 78 3.53 20.29 -14.07
C GLN A 78 2.24 19.55 -14.42
N ASP A 79 2.22 18.23 -14.28
CA ASP A 79 1.12 17.35 -14.73
C ASP A 79 0.24 16.90 -13.55
N SER A 80 -0.06 17.81 -12.63
CA SER A 80 -0.86 17.56 -11.41
C SER A 80 -2.07 16.65 -11.68
N GLY A 81 -2.15 15.52 -10.97
CA GLY A 81 -3.24 14.54 -11.09
C GLY A 81 -3.16 13.54 -12.26
N TYR A 82 -2.18 13.64 -13.16
CA TYR A 82 -2.12 12.81 -14.38
C TYR A 82 -2.15 11.30 -14.11
N PHE A 83 -1.45 10.80 -13.09
CA PHE A 83 -1.47 9.35 -12.80
C PHE A 83 -2.83 8.83 -12.34
N GLY A 84 -3.71 9.69 -11.83
CA GLY A 84 -5.10 9.32 -11.59
C GLY A 84 -5.88 9.04 -12.88
N GLU A 85 -5.52 9.71 -13.98
CA GLU A 85 -6.14 9.51 -15.30
C GLU A 85 -5.66 8.23 -15.99
N ILE A 86 -4.41 7.82 -15.77
CA ILE A 86 -3.77 6.65 -16.41
C ILE A 86 -3.56 5.44 -15.47
N LYS A 87 -4.31 5.41 -14.35
CA LYS A 87 -4.15 4.39 -13.30
C LYS A 87 -4.33 2.98 -13.84
N GLU A 88 -5.29 2.77 -14.74
CA GLU A 88 -5.59 1.46 -15.31
C GLU A 88 -4.45 0.98 -16.22
N GLU A 89 -3.89 1.87 -17.04
CA GLU A 89 -2.76 1.59 -17.92
C GLU A 89 -1.48 1.29 -17.14
N LEU A 90 -1.20 2.05 -16.09
CA LEU A 90 -0.09 1.78 -15.16
C LEU A 90 -0.25 0.39 -14.51
N CYS A 91 -1.45 0.08 -14.02
CA CYS A 91 -1.77 -1.22 -13.43
C CYS A 91 -1.55 -2.36 -14.44
N LYS A 92 -2.09 -2.23 -15.66
CA LYS A 92 -1.89 -3.22 -16.74
C LYS A 92 -0.42 -3.41 -17.10
N ALA A 93 0.39 -2.36 -17.01
CA ALA A 93 1.82 -2.41 -17.24
C ALA A 93 2.62 -2.95 -16.03
N GLY A 94 1.97 -3.34 -14.94
CA GLY A 94 2.62 -3.93 -13.76
C GLY A 94 2.96 -2.95 -12.64
N PHE A 95 2.48 -1.71 -12.68
CA PHE A 95 2.73 -0.71 -11.64
C PHE A 95 1.57 -0.56 -10.66
N ASP A 96 1.87 -0.44 -9.37
CA ASP A 96 0.97 0.16 -8.39
C ASP A 96 1.16 1.67 -8.41
N SER A 97 0.07 2.45 -8.46
CA SER A 97 0.14 3.92 -8.58
C SER A 97 -0.82 4.67 -7.65
N TRP A 98 -0.37 5.84 -7.18
CA TRP A 98 -1.08 6.70 -6.24
C TRP A 98 -0.77 8.19 -6.49
N LEU A 99 -1.54 9.07 -5.85
CA LEU A 99 -1.35 10.51 -5.85
C LEU A 99 -0.98 11.00 -4.44
N GLU A 100 0.00 11.91 -4.36
CA GLU A 100 0.46 12.55 -3.13
C GLU A 100 0.20 14.05 -3.19
N GLU A 101 -0.23 14.66 -2.08
CA GLU A 101 -0.36 16.12 -2.01
C GLU A 101 0.99 16.78 -1.68
N GLN A 102 1.49 17.61 -2.58
CA GLN A 102 2.69 18.41 -2.38
C GLN A 102 2.33 19.89 -2.25
N ARG A 103 2.45 20.42 -1.03
CA ARG A 103 2.16 21.83 -0.71
C ARG A 103 3.37 22.69 -1.07
N PHE A 104 3.29 23.45 -2.16
CA PHE A 104 4.36 24.36 -2.55
C PHE A 104 4.32 25.65 -1.74
N MET A 105 5.43 25.99 -1.12
CA MET A 105 5.65 27.24 -0.40
C MET A 105 6.77 28.04 -1.02
N VAL A 106 6.60 29.36 -1.10
CA VAL A 106 7.59 30.27 -1.69
C VAL A 106 7.88 31.43 -0.74
N LEU A 107 9.15 31.83 -0.65
CA LEU A 107 9.58 32.99 0.13
C LEU A 107 8.96 34.26 -0.44
N LYS A 108 8.07 34.91 0.32
CA LYS A 108 7.33 36.11 -0.10
C LYS A 108 7.38 37.24 0.93
N GLU A 109 7.62 36.90 2.19
CA GLU A 109 7.58 37.83 3.30
C GLU A 109 8.92 37.89 4.02
N GLU A 110 9.04 38.84 4.95
CA GLU A 110 10.24 38.98 5.77
C GLU A 110 10.38 37.84 6.77
N ASN A 111 11.62 37.48 7.04
CA ASN A 111 11.97 36.43 8.00
C ASN A 111 11.83 36.97 9.44
N THR A 112 11.07 36.26 10.26
CA THR A 112 10.81 36.59 11.67
C THR A 112 11.52 35.65 12.66
N ILE A 113 12.24 34.65 12.17
CA ILE A 113 12.98 33.71 13.01
C ILE A 113 14.09 34.44 13.77
N VAL A 114 14.14 34.21 15.08
CA VAL A 114 15.27 34.55 15.94
C VAL A 114 16.16 33.32 16.08
N PRO A 115 17.41 33.33 15.58
CA PRO A 115 18.31 32.18 15.68
C PRO A 115 18.73 31.93 17.13
N ASN A 116 18.98 30.68 17.49
CA ASN A 116 19.53 30.34 18.81
C ASN A 116 21.03 30.70 18.86
N GLU A 117 21.39 31.66 19.71
CA GLU A 117 22.77 32.17 19.87
C GLU A 117 23.79 31.12 20.34
N LYS A 118 23.33 30.01 20.94
CA LYS A 118 24.21 28.90 21.33
C LYS A 118 24.63 28.01 20.17
N LEU A 119 23.97 28.14 19.02
CA LEU A 119 24.23 27.33 17.84
C LEU A 119 25.10 28.10 16.86
N VAL A 120 26.06 27.41 16.26
CA VAL A 120 26.93 27.96 15.21
C VAL A 120 26.53 27.33 13.89
N VAL A 121 26.23 28.14 12.88
CA VAL A 121 25.96 27.64 11.52
C VAL A 121 27.12 27.99 10.61
N LYS A 122 27.66 26.99 9.91
CA LYS A 122 28.74 27.14 8.94
C LYS A 122 28.26 26.67 7.57
N LYS A 123 28.47 27.49 6.54
CA LYS A 123 28.36 27.04 5.14
C LYS A 123 29.59 26.18 4.81
N THR A 124 29.40 25.06 4.13
CA THR A 124 30.48 24.22 3.62
C THR A 124 30.26 23.85 2.16
N GLU A 125 31.36 23.65 1.44
CA GLU A 125 31.41 23.21 0.03
C GLU A 125 32.15 21.87 -0.08
N LYS A 126 32.55 21.28 1.04
CA LYS A 126 33.27 20.01 1.11
C LYS A 126 32.62 19.10 2.13
N TRP A 127 32.62 17.81 1.80
CA TRP A 127 32.19 16.76 2.71
C TRP A 127 33.17 16.61 3.89
N ASP A 128 32.62 16.34 5.07
CA ASP A 128 33.35 16.04 6.30
C ASP A 128 32.71 14.79 6.94
N ASP A 129 33.53 13.78 7.26
CA ASP A 129 33.02 12.51 7.80
C ASP A 129 32.39 12.65 9.18
N SER A 130 32.65 13.74 9.91
CA SER A 130 31.93 14.05 11.16
C SER A 130 30.42 14.24 10.95
N LEU A 131 29.97 14.53 9.72
CA LEU A 131 28.56 14.68 9.38
C LEU A 131 27.80 13.35 9.38
N VAL A 132 28.50 12.22 9.18
CA VAL A 132 27.89 10.86 9.14
C VAL A 132 27.04 10.61 10.39
N GLN A 133 27.50 11.09 11.55
CA GLN A 133 26.81 10.89 12.82
C GLN A 133 25.39 11.52 12.83
N ILE A 134 25.16 12.61 12.09
CA ILE A 134 23.82 13.23 11.98
C ILE A 134 22.83 12.24 11.39
N PHE A 135 23.20 11.57 10.30
CA PHE A 135 22.35 10.62 9.57
C PHE A 135 22.09 9.35 10.38
N LEU A 136 23.12 8.84 11.07
CA LEU A 136 22.97 7.69 11.95
C LEU A 136 22.02 7.99 13.13
N GLU A 137 22.16 9.17 13.76
CA GLU A 137 21.26 9.62 14.83
C GLU A 137 19.85 10.00 14.32
N ALA A 138 19.69 10.20 13.01
CA ALA A 138 18.40 10.39 12.35
C ALA A 138 17.76 9.07 11.87
N GLU A 139 18.53 7.98 11.81
CA GLU A 139 18.14 6.69 11.21
C GLU A 139 17.94 6.74 9.69
N GLU A 140 18.73 7.58 9.00
CA GLU A 140 18.64 7.78 7.54
C GLU A 140 20.02 7.58 6.85
N PRO A 141 20.70 6.44 7.01
CA PRO A 141 22.06 6.24 6.49
C PRO A 141 22.16 6.28 4.96
N TRP A 142 21.08 6.03 4.23
CA TRP A 142 21.05 6.04 2.77
C TRP A 142 21.24 7.46 2.17
N GLU A 143 20.92 8.51 2.93
CA GLU A 143 21.02 9.91 2.48
C GLU A 143 22.46 10.44 2.49
N ILE A 144 23.39 9.74 3.16
CA ILE A 144 24.82 10.11 3.22
C ILE A 144 25.40 10.24 1.80
N GLU A 145 25.21 9.21 0.97
CA GLU A 145 25.78 9.20 -0.38
C GLU A 145 25.05 10.17 -1.31
N VAL A 146 23.77 10.44 -1.07
CA VAL A 146 22.98 11.46 -1.79
C VAL A 146 23.57 12.85 -1.54
N VAL A 147 23.77 13.24 -0.28
CA VAL A 147 24.32 14.56 0.08
C VAL A 147 25.77 14.70 -0.36
N LYS A 148 26.60 13.66 -0.21
CA LYS A 148 27.98 13.65 -0.72
C LYS A 148 28.02 13.96 -2.21
N ARG A 149 27.17 13.28 -2.99
CA ARG A 149 27.12 13.46 -4.44
C ARG A 149 26.52 14.81 -4.83
N ALA A 150 25.50 15.27 -4.11
CA ALA A 150 24.92 16.61 -4.28
C ALA A 150 25.97 17.72 -4.07
N LEU A 151 26.86 17.59 -3.09
CA LEU A 151 27.96 18.54 -2.85
C LEU A 151 28.99 18.60 -3.97
N CYS A 152 29.09 17.57 -4.82
CA CYS A 152 29.94 17.63 -6.01
C CYS A 152 29.38 18.58 -7.09
N ASN A 153 28.10 18.95 -7.00
CA ASN A 153 27.49 19.93 -7.87
C ASN A 153 27.79 21.35 -7.36
N GLN A 154 28.40 22.18 -8.20
CA GLN A 154 28.77 23.57 -7.90
C GLN A 154 27.58 24.48 -7.53
N ASN A 155 26.36 24.08 -7.90
CA ASN A 155 25.14 24.81 -7.59
C ASN A 155 24.49 24.37 -6.28
N THR A 156 25.05 23.36 -5.61
CA THR A 156 24.58 22.91 -4.30
C THR A 156 25.25 23.72 -3.20
N VAL A 157 24.48 24.20 -2.23
CA VAL A 157 25.00 24.89 -1.05
C VAL A 157 24.54 24.17 0.20
N LEU A 158 25.46 23.84 1.12
CA LEU A 158 25.17 23.14 2.37
C LEU A 158 25.53 24.01 3.58
N TRP A 159 24.66 24.03 4.57
CA TRP A 159 24.88 24.60 5.89
C TRP A 159 24.81 23.51 6.95
N VAL A 160 25.75 23.51 7.88
CA VAL A 160 25.80 22.61 9.02
C VAL A 160 25.66 23.42 10.29
N VAL A 161 24.82 22.94 11.21
CA VAL A 161 24.63 23.55 12.54
C VAL A 161 25.34 22.73 13.61
N TYR A 162 26.05 23.45 14.46
CA TYR A 162 26.89 22.90 15.52
C TYR A 162 26.38 23.34 16.89
N LEU A 163 26.44 22.43 17.86
CA LEU A 163 26.26 22.70 19.29
C LEU A 163 27.53 22.19 20.00
N GLU A 164 28.23 23.10 20.68
CA GLU A 164 29.49 22.77 21.37
C GLU A 164 30.52 22.06 20.45
N GLU A 165 30.69 22.57 19.23
CA GLU A 165 31.53 22.01 18.14
C GLU A 165 31.08 20.64 17.57
N LYS A 166 30.03 20.00 18.11
CA LYS A 166 29.45 18.79 17.52
C LYS A 166 28.46 19.15 16.40
N PRO A 167 28.57 18.59 15.17
CA PRO A 167 27.56 18.77 14.14
C PRO A 167 26.28 18.03 14.54
N ILE A 168 25.14 18.72 14.55
CA ILE A 168 23.85 18.16 15.02
C ILE A 168 22.74 18.17 13.97
N GLY A 169 22.96 18.86 12.85
CA GLY A 169 22.02 18.93 11.73
C GLY A 169 22.59 19.69 10.53
N PHE A 170 21.86 19.68 9.42
CA PHE A 170 22.20 20.40 8.21
C PHE A 170 20.97 20.81 7.39
N LEU A 171 21.20 21.71 6.43
CA LEU A 171 20.27 22.11 5.38
C LEU A 171 21.08 22.32 4.11
N TYR A 172 20.62 21.87 2.96
CA TYR A 172 21.19 22.23 1.67
C TYR A 172 20.18 22.88 0.70
N CYS A 173 20.66 23.35 -0.43
CA CYS A 173 19.78 23.79 -1.50
C CYS A 173 20.46 23.57 -2.84
N LEU A 174 19.64 23.52 -3.90
CA LEU A 174 20.10 23.54 -5.27
C LEU A 174 19.71 24.87 -5.92
N MET A 175 20.67 25.51 -6.57
CA MET A 175 20.48 26.74 -7.32
C MET A 175 20.36 26.48 -8.82
N ASP A 176 19.48 27.24 -9.48
CA ASP A 176 19.46 27.37 -10.94
C ASP A 176 19.15 28.82 -11.31
N GLY A 177 20.21 29.56 -11.67
CA GLY A 177 20.13 31.00 -11.93
C GLY A 177 19.63 31.79 -10.73
N ASP A 178 18.44 32.39 -10.85
CA ASP A 178 17.79 33.20 -9.82
C ASP A 178 16.75 32.41 -8.98
N ILE A 179 16.76 31.08 -9.10
CA ILE A 179 15.85 30.16 -8.40
C ILE A 179 16.65 29.26 -7.46
N CYS A 180 16.10 29.04 -6.26
CA CYS A 180 16.66 28.16 -5.25
C CYS A 180 15.59 27.19 -4.75
N ARG A 181 15.87 25.89 -4.88
CA ARG A 181 15.13 24.79 -4.28
C ARG A 181 15.81 24.41 -2.97
N GLY A 182 15.19 24.64 -1.82
CA GLY A 182 15.77 24.19 -0.56
C GLY A 182 15.50 22.70 -0.30
N ASN A 183 16.50 21.97 0.19
CA ASN A 183 16.44 20.54 0.47
C ASN A 183 17.44 20.12 1.57
N TYR A 184 17.54 18.87 1.94
CA TYR A 184 16.76 18.39 3.07
C TYR A 184 17.22 19.04 4.39
N VAL A 185 16.28 19.44 5.26
CA VAL A 185 16.58 19.97 6.60
C VAL A 185 16.56 18.82 7.60
N LEU A 186 17.74 18.32 7.98
CA LEU A 186 17.86 17.20 8.90
C LEU A 186 18.48 17.64 10.23
N VAL A 187 17.86 17.22 11.33
CA VAL A 187 18.39 17.39 12.69
C VAL A 187 18.33 16.04 13.38
N SER A 188 19.47 15.61 13.92
CA SER A 188 19.60 14.38 14.71
C SER A 188 18.50 14.25 15.77
N LYS A 189 17.96 13.04 15.99
CA LYS A 189 16.85 12.82 16.93
C LYS A 189 17.21 13.26 18.36
N GLN A 190 18.46 13.12 18.75
CA GLN A 190 18.98 13.48 20.08
C GLN A 190 19.01 15.00 20.34
N HIS A 191 19.01 15.81 19.28
CA HIS A 191 19.12 17.28 19.37
C HIS A 191 17.88 17.99 18.84
N ARG A 192 16.73 17.32 18.83
CA ARG A 192 15.44 17.97 18.54
C ARG A 192 15.10 18.99 19.62
N ASN A 193 14.28 19.99 19.27
CA ASN A 193 13.81 21.06 20.17
C ASN A 193 14.88 22.05 20.68
N VAL A 194 16.11 22.04 20.16
CA VAL A 194 17.14 23.05 20.48
C VAL A 194 17.10 24.27 19.55
N GLY A 195 16.16 24.31 18.60
CA GLY A 195 16.04 25.39 17.61
C GLY A 195 16.92 25.25 16.37
N ALA A 196 17.61 24.12 16.19
CA ALA A 196 18.52 23.87 15.07
C ALA A 196 17.90 24.11 13.67
N GLY A 197 16.73 23.54 13.39
CA GLY A 197 16.05 23.71 12.10
C GLY A 197 15.66 25.17 11.81
N ARG A 198 15.21 25.90 12.85
CA ARG A 198 14.93 27.35 12.75
C ARG A 198 16.20 28.13 12.46
N THR A 199 17.27 27.89 13.21
CA THR A 199 18.56 28.57 13.01
C THR A 199 19.11 28.30 11.61
N LEU A 200 19.10 27.05 11.13
CA LEU A 200 19.49 26.70 9.76
C LEU A 200 18.68 27.48 8.72
N THR A 201 17.34 27.45 8.84
CA THR A 201 16.43 28.14 7.93
C THR A 201 16.65 29.66 7.93
N TYR A 202 16.94 30.25 9.08
CA TYR A 202 17.28 31.67 9.18
C TYR A 202 18.51 32.03 8.33
N HIS A 203 19.60 31.27 8.49
CA HIS A 203 20.84 31.52 7.74
C HIS A 203 20.67 31.27 6.24
N TYR A 204 19.92 30.25 5.87
CA TYR A 204 19.56 29.95 4.48
C TYR A 204 18.79 31.08 3.81
N VAL A 205 17.68 31.53 4.41
CA VAL A 205 16.85 32.62 3.86
C VAL A 205 17.63 33.92 3.77
N ARG A 206 18.41 34.24 4.80
CA ARG A 206 19.29 35.41 4.80
C ARG A 206 20.29 35.35 3.64
N TRP A 207 20.94 34.20 3.44
CA TRP A 207 21.89 34.02 2.35
C TRP A 207 21.22 34.17 0.97
N CYS A 208 20.03 33.61 0.77
CA CYS A 208 19.28 33.79 -0.48
C CYS A 208 18.98 35.26 -0.76
N LYS A 209 18.59 36.04 0.25
CA LYS A 209 18.35 37.49 0.13
C LYS A 209 19.63 38.26 -0.21
N GLU A 210 20.73 37.96 0.48
CA GLU A 210 22.04 38.60 0.27
C GLU A 210 22.62 38.30 -1.12
N ASN A 211 22.29 37.15 -1.72
CA ASN A 211 22.74 36.74 -3.06
C ASN A 211 21.73 37.07 -4.17
N GLY A 212 20.66 37.81 -3.86
CA GLY A 212 19.69 38.27 -4.85
C GLY A 212 18.87 37.16 -5.51
N ILE A 213 18.65 36.04 -4.80
CA ILE A 213 17.82 34.94 -5.31
C ILE A 213 16.37 35.40 -5.37
N ARG A 214 15.78 35.35 -6.57
CA ARG A 214 14.45 35.91 -6.83
C ARG A 214 13.34 34.96 -6.40
N ILE A 215 13.51 33.65 -6.58
CA ILE A 215 12.51 32.65 -6.20
C ILE A 215 13.16 31.60 -5.30
N VAL A 216 12.62 31.44 -4.10
CA VAL A 216 13.08 30.44 -3.14
C VAL A 216 11.88 29.60 -2.75
N PHE A 217 11.92 28.29 -2.93
CA PHE A 217 10.78 27.42 -2.67
C PHE A 217 11.13 26.14 -1.90
N HIS A 218 10.12 25.61 -1.24
CA HIS A 218 10.11 24.37 -0.46
C HIS A 218 8.74 23.68 -0.56
N TRP A 219 8.69 22.39 -0.24
CA TRP A 219 7.49 21.71 0.24
C TRP A 219 7.75 21.23 1.67
N PRO A 220 6.85 21.51 2.64
CA PRO A 220 7.00 21.04 4.00
C PRO A 220 6.58 19.57 4.13
N ASP A 221 7.44 18.79 4.77
CA ASP A 221 7.13 17.44 5.23
C ASP A 221 6.47 17.51 6.63
N GLY A 222 5.18 17.85 6.64
CA GLY A 222 4.35 17.95 7.84
C GLY A 222 4.28 19.32 8.51
N GLU A 223 3.46 19.41 9.57
CA GLU A 223 3.08 20.69 10.21
C GLU A 223 4.27 21.42 10.86
N HIS A 224 5.25 20.68 11.37
CA HIS A 224 6.37 21.27 12.10
C HIS A 224 7.34 22.04 11.18
N PRO A 225 7.86 21.46 10.08
CA PRO A 225 8.58 22.22 9.06
C PRO A 225 7.75 23.36 8.46
N GLU A 226 6.45 23.15 8.18
CA GLU A 226 5.58 24.19 7.63
C GLU A 226 5.57 25.45 8.52
N LYS A 227 5.43 25.28 9.83
CA LYS A 227 5.48 26.41 10.78
C LYS A 227 6.82 27.15 10.74
N ILE A 228 7.93 26.44 10.66
CA ILE A 228 9.27 27.04 10.53
C ILE A 228 9.35 27.86 9.25
N TYR A 229 8.84 27.33 8.13
CA TYR A 229 8.84 28.04 6.86
C TYR A 229 7.95 29.28 6.88
N TYR A 230 6.79 29.26 7.54
CA TYR A 230 5.98 30.46 7.76
C TYR A 230 6.73 31.53 8.55
N ASP A 231 7.36 31.15 9.67
CA ASP A 231 8.20 32.07 10.46
C ASP A 231 9.35 32.64 9.61
N ALA A 232 9.90 31.85 8.69
CA ALA A 232 10.97 32.24 7.79
C ALA A 232 10.54 33.15 6.61
N GLY A 233 9.24 33.40 6.45
CA GLY A 233 8.69 34.26 5.38
C GLY A 233 8.17 33.50 4.15
N PHE A 234 8.15 32.16 4.17
CA PHE A 234 7.51 31.37 3.13
C PHE A 234 6.00 31.40 3.26
N ARG A 235 5.30 31.39 2.13
CA ARG A 235 3.84 31.31 2.09
C ARG A 235 3.40 30.22 1.13
N TYR A 236 2.36 29.49 1.53
CA TYR A 236 1.66 28.57 0.65
C TYR A 236 1.25 29.25 -0.65
N VAL A 237 1.42 28.54 -1.77
CA VAL A 237 1.02 29.02 -3.09
C VAL A 237 -0.04 28.13 -3.68
N GLU A 238 0.23 26.82 -3.74
CA GLU A 238 -0.72 25.82 -4.24
C GLU A 238 -0.35 24.41 -3.77
N THR A 239 -1.26 23.47 -3.99
CA THR A 239 -1.05 22.04 -3.80
C THR A 239 -1.01 21.38 -5.17
N VAL A 240 0.06 20.62 -5.44
CA VAL A 240 0.18 19.76 -6.61
C VAL A 240 -0.15 18.33 -6.19
N HIS A 241 -0.93 17.61 -6.99
CA HIS A 241 -1.19 16.18 -6.79
C HIS A 241 -0.15 15.39 -7.58
N ALA A 242 0.97 15.06 -6.93
CA ALA A 242 2.09 14.35 -7.52
C ALA A 242 1.78 12.85 -7.65
N GLY A 243 1.79 12.36 -8.88
CA GLY A 243 1.65 10.95 -9.21
C GLY A 243 2.94 10.16 -9.05
N ARG A 244 2.80 9.01 -8.40
CA ARG A 244 3.85 8.03 -8.16
C ARG A 244 3.38 6.68 -8.67
N ALA A 245 4.30 5.91 -9.25
CA ALA A 245 4.06 4.54 -9.65
C ALA A 245 5.30 3.69 -9.35
N SER A 246 5.12 2.54 -8.71
CA SER A 246 6.19 1.59 -8.42
C SER A 246 5.85 0.25 -9.06
N TYR A 247 6.81 -0.34 -9.75
CA TYR A 247 6.61 -1.62 -10.42
C TYR A 247 6.44 -2.72 -9.37
N ARG A 248 5.45 -3.59 -9.58
CA ARG A 248 5.17 -4.72 -8.70
C ARG A 248 6.38 -5.65 -8.68
N ASN A 249 6.98 -5.76 -7.50
CA ASN A 249 8.17 -6.56 -7.32
C ASN A 249 7.78 -8.03 -7.16
N ASN A 250 7.61 -8.72 -8.29
CA ASN A 250 7.30 -10.15 -8.32
C ASN A 250 8.48 -11.01 -7.83
N GLU A 251 9.74 -10.53 -7.85
CA GLU A 251 10.86 -11.28 -7.23
C GLU A 251 10.64 -11.47 -5.73
N LYS A 252 10.08 -10.46 -5.04
CA LYS A 252 9.79 -10.59 -3.61
C LYS A 252 8.71 -11.64 -3.37
N LEU A 253 7.65 -11.69 -4.18
CA LEU A 253 6.62 -12.72 -4.11
C LEU A 253 7.18 -14.11 -4.45
N HIS A 254 7.93 -14.21 -5.54
CA HIS A 254 8.64 -15.42 -5.92
C HIS A 254 9.55 -15.91 -4.78
N ASN A 255 10.32 -15.02 -4.13
CA ASN A 255 11.17 -15.37 -3.00
C ASN A 255 10.37 -15.79 -1.76
N ILE A 256 9.21 -15.19 -1.52
CA ILE A 256 8.29 -15.62 -0.46
C ILE A 256 7.85 -17.05 -0.71
N LEU A 257 7.45 -17.40 -1.94
CA LEU A 257 6.90 -18.70 -2.30
C LEU A 257 7.97 -19.79 -2.48
N LYS A 258 9.14 -19.46 -3.05
CA LYS A 258 10.17 -20.41 -3.52
C LYS A 258 10.61 -21.46 -2.50
N ASN A 259 10.60 -21.13 -1.22
CA ASN A 259 11.03 -22.03 -0.14
C ASN A 259 9.85 -22.59 0.68
N LYS A 260 8.62 -22.37 0.24
CA LYS A 260 7.41 -22.83 0.93
C LYS A 260 7.01 -24.18 0.37
N LYS A 261 6.57 -25.06 1.24
CA LYS A 261 6.05 -26.37 0.87
C LYS A 261 4.54 -26.35 0.68
N VAL A 262 3.85 -25.50 1.44
CA VAL A 262 2.38 -25.43 1.47
C VAL A 262 1.92 -24.00 1.28
N ILE A 263 0.94 -23.81 0.40
CA ILE A 263 0.19 -22.56 0.28
C ILE A 263 -1.24 -22.83 0.73
N PHE A 264 -1.62 -22.18 1.82
CA PHE A 264 -2.98 -22.17 2.33
C PHE A 264 -3.76 -21.01 1.70
N PHE A 265 -4.99 -21.29 1.31
CA PHE A 265 -5.93 -20.32 0.75
C PHE A 265 -7.13 -20.21 1.68
N ASP A 266 -7.56 -18.97 1.94
CA ASP A 266 -8.96 -18.73 2.21
C ASP A 266 -9.80 -18.92 0.92
N VAL A 267 -11.12 -18.94 1.06
CA VAL A 267 -12.06 -19.09 -0.07
C VAL A 267 -12.77 -17.78 -0.37
N GLY A 268 -13.44 -17.19 0.63
CA GLY A 268 -14.30 -16.02 0.42
C GLY A 268 -13.49 -14.79 0.08
N TYR A 269 -13.84 -14.11 -1.01
CA TYR A 269 -13.07 -12.98 -1.57
C TYR A 269 -11.61 -13.28 -1.93
N THR A 270 -11.18 -14.54 -1.82
CA THR A 270 -9.84 -15.03 -2.23
C THR A 270 -9.93 -15.84 -3.51
N LEU A 271 -10.76 -16.90 -3.54
CA LEU A 271 -10.99 -17.75 -4.72
C LEU A 271 -12.33 -17.45 -5.40
N ASP A 272 -13.33 -17.00 -4.62
CA ASP A 272 -14.66 -16.65 -5.12
C ASP A 272 -15.30 -15.49 -4.35
N TYR A 273 -16.49 -15.07 -4.77
CA TYR A 273 -17.27 -14.02 -4.15
C TYR A 273 -18.78 -14.32 -4.26
N PRO A 274 -19.65 -13.72 -3.42
CA PRO A 274 -21.07 -14.06 -3.40
C PRO A 274 -21.77 -13.44 -4.61
N ALA A 275 -22.59 -14.23 -5.31
CA ALA A 275 -23.28 -13.80 -6.53
C ALA A 275 -24.30 -12.67 -6.30
N SER A 276 -24.76 -12.48 -5.07
CA SER A 276 -25.65 -11.39 -4.65
C SER A 276 -24.91 -10.18 -4.07
N GLY A 277 -23.59 -10.27 -3.87
CA GLY A 277 -22.81 -9.31 -3.10
C GLY A 277 -22.89 -9.52 -1.57
N ASP A 278 -23.56 -10.56 -1.08
CA ASP A 278 -23.70 -10.86 0.34
C ASP A 278 -23.68 -12.38 0.61
N TRP A 279 -22.86 -12.82 1.58
CA TRP A 279 -22.69 -14.25 1.91
C TRP A 279 -23.90 -14.90 2.62
N MET A 280 -24.75 -14.09 3.27
CA MET A 280 -25.90 -14.55 4.04
C MET A 280 -27.20 -14.32 3.27
N PHE A 281 -27.31 -13.20 2.55
CA PHE A 281 -28.51 -12.85 1.78
C PHE A 281 -28.30 -13.20 0.30
N THR A 282 -28.68 -14.41 -0.08
CA THR A 282 -28.54 -14.92 -1.45
C THR A 282 -29.53 -14.24 -2.41
N LYS A 283 -29.40 -14.50 -3.71
CA LYS A 283 -30.41 -14.06 -4.69
C LYS A 283 -31.81 -14.60 -4.35
N LYS A 284 -31.90 -15.82 -3.82
CA LYS A 284 -33.18 -16.41 -3.39
C LYS A 284 -33.79 -15.70 -2.19
N PHE A 285 -32.95 -15.28 -1.24
CA PHE A 285 -33.40 -14.44 -0.13
C PHE A 285 -34.08 -13.16 -0.66
N TYR A 286 -33.43 -12.43 -1.57
CA TYR A 286 -34.01 -11.21 -2.13
C TYR A 286 -35.22 -11.46 -3.04
N GLU A 287 -35.25 -12.57 -3.79
CA GLU A 287 -36.41 -12.97 -4.59
C GLU A 287 -37.67 -13.13 -3.72
N VAL A 288 -37.51 -13.72 -2.53
CA VAL A 288 -38.63 -14.08 -1.64
C VAL A 288 -38.98 -12.95 -0.66
N LEU A 289 -37.97 -12.32 -0.06
CA LEU A 289 -38.12 -11.33 1.00
C LEU A 289 -37.91 -9.88 0.53
N GLY A 290 -37.34 -9.64 -0.66
CA GLY A 290 -36.96 -8.30 -1.11
C GLY A 290 -38.10 -7.29 -1.02
N ASP A 291 -39.27 -7.62 -1.56
CA ASP A 291 -40.45 -6.74 -1.50
C ASP A 291 -40.98 -6.53 -0.08
N LYS A 292 -40.81 -7.53 0.80
CA LYS A 292 -41.23 -7.49 2.21
C LYS A 292 -40.28 -6.68 3.08
N LEU A 293 -39.04 -6.46 2.63
CA LEU A 293 -38.06 -5.59 3.28
C LEU A 293 -38.27 -4.11 2.90
N ASN A 294 -39.07 -3.81 1.88
CA ASN A 294 -39.36 -2.44 1.48
C ASN A 294 -40.01 -1.65 2.63
N GLY A 295 -39.38 -0.53 3.00
CA GLY A 295 -39.86 0.33 4.09
C GLY A 295 -39.31 -0.03 5.47
N ILE A 296 -38.52 -1.10 5.59
CA ILE A 296 -37.66 -1.35 6.75
C ILE A 296 -36.32 -0.67 6.49
N ASP A 297 -35.84 0.10 7.45
CA ASP A 297 -34.54 0.76 7.32
C ASP A 297 -33.39 -0.27 7.38
N SER A 298 -32.29 0.04 6.70
CA SER A 298 -31.15 -0.87 6.56
C SER A 298 -30.45 -1.19 7.88
N ASP A 299 -30.49 -0.29 8.87
CA ASP A 299 -29.89 -0.50 10.19
C ASP A 299 -30.68 -1.55 10.97
N THR A 300 -32.02 -1.50 10.91
CA THR A 300 -32.89 -2.53 11.49
C THR A 300 -32.66 -3.89 10.83
N VAL A 301 -32.50 -3.96 9.50
CA VAL A 301 -32.17 -5.21 8.80
C VAL A 301 -30.79 -5.73 9.24
N SER A 302 -29.80 -4.85 9.40
CA SER A 302 -28.48 -5.21 9.91
C SER A 302 -28.55 -5.79 11.33
N LYS A 303 -29.31 -5.17 12.23
CA LYS A 303 -29.51 -5.68 13.61
C LYS A 303 -30.17 -7.05 13.65
N ALA A 304 -31.17 -7.28 12.78
CA ALA A 304 -31.82 -8.58 12.66
C ALA A 304 -30.82 -9.65 12.18
N ARG A 305 -29.96 -9.29 11.21
CA ARG A 305 -28.87 -10.14 10.75
C ARG A 305 -27.89 -10.45 11.88
N ASP A 306 -27.37 -9.44 12.58
CA ASP A 306 -26.38 -9.63 13.65
C ASP A 306 -26.93 -10.50 14.79
N TYR A 307 -28.21 -10.30 15.14
CA TYR A 307 -28.92 -11.15 16.09
C TYR A 307 -28.96 -12.61 15.65
N ALA A 308 -29.30 -12.88 14.38
CA ALA A 308 -29.36 -14.22 13.85
C ALA A 308 -27.97 -14.84 13.63
N LEU A 309 -26.96 -14.04 13.26
CA LEU A 309 -25.57 -14.46 13.14
C LEU A 309 -25.01 -14.96 14.46
N THR A 310 -25.36 -14.31 15.57
CA THR A 310 -24.97 -14.75 16.92
C THR A 310 -25.39 -16.21 17.19
N TYR A 311 -26.54 -16.65 16.67
CA TYR A 311 -26.96 -18.05 16.78
C TYR A 311 -26.04 -18.98 15.99
N LEU A 312 -25.73 -18.63 14.74
CA LEU A 312 -24.83 -19.41 13.89
C LEU A 312 -23.44 -19.53 14.51
N GLU A 313 -22.88 -18.43 15.01
CA GLU A 313 -21.56 -18.41 15.65
C GLU A 313 -21.49 -19.30 16.89
N ASN A 314 -22.53 -19.27 17.73
CA ASN A 314 -22.58 -20.10 18.94
C ASN A 314 -22.84 -21.60 18.66
N ASN A 315 -23.25 -21.95 17.45
CA ASN A 315 -23.59 -23.32 17.06
C ASN A 315 -22.82 -23.76 15.81
N HIS A 316 -21.58 -23.29 15.66
CA HIS A 316 -20.82 -23.45 14.42
C HIS A 316 -20.20 -24.84 14.22
N LEU A 317 -20.19 -25.71 15.24
CA LEU A 317 -19.79 -27.11 15.04
C LEU A 317 -20.94 -27.84 14.31
N VAL A 318 -20.82 -27.99 12.99
CA VAL A 318 -21.91 -28.45 12.11
C VAL A 318 -21.42 -29.57 11.21
N ASN A 319 -22.12 -30.71 11.24
CA ASN A 319 -21.74 -31.90 10.50
C ASN A 319 -22.72 -32.16 9.34
N GLY A 320 -22.28 -31.83 8.13
CA GLY A 320 -23.01 -32.14 6.91
C GLY A 320 -24.13 -31.16 6.56
N ILE A 321 -24.58 -31.27 5.31
CA ILE A 321 -25.48 -30.30 4.66
C ILE A 321 -26.88 -30.28 5.30
N GLU A 322 -27.33 -31.39 5.89
CA GLU A 322 -28.63 -31.44 6.56
C GLU A 322 -28.63 -30.57 7.84
N GLU A 323 -27.56 -30.60 8.62
CA GLU A 323 -27.42 -29.74 9.79
C GLU A 323 -27.25 -28.27 9.37
N GLU A 324 -26.42 -28.00 8.35
CA GLU A 324 -26.28 -26.67 7.76
C GLU A 324 -27.62 -26.07 7.35
N TYR A 325 -28.45 -26.83 6.62
CA TYR A 325 -29.79 -26.40 6.25
C TYR A 325 -30.65 -26.06 7.47
N LYS A 326 -30.60 -26.86 8.54
CA LYS A 326 -31.34 -26.59 9.78
C LYS A 326 -30.86 -25.29 10.44
N GLN A 327 -29.55 -25.05 10.46
CA GLN A 327 -28.97 -23.81 10.97
C GLN A 327 -29.45 -22.60 10.18
N PHE A 328 -29.39 -22.65 8.85
CA PHE A 328 -29.83 -21.54 8.01
C PHE A 328 -31.35 -21.35 8.03
N HIS A 329 -32.14 -22.43 8.12
CA HIS A 329 -33.58 -22.32 8.33
C HIS A 329 -33.87 -21.54 9.62
N ARG A 330 -33.15 -21.86 10.71
CA ARG A 330 -33.27 -21.14 11.97
C ARG A 330 -32.83 -19.68 11.85
N PHE A 331 -31.70 -19.42 11.20
CA PHE A 331 -31.18 -18.08 10.93
C PHE A 331 -32.21 -17.20 10.21
N TYR A 332 -32.78 -17.66 9.09
CA TYR A 332 -33.79 -16.90 8.35
C TYR A 332 -35.10 -16.76 9.15
N SER A 333 -35.49 -17.78 9.92
CA SER A 333 -36.65 -17.70 10.83
C SER A 333 -36.48 -16.61 11.89
N ASP A 334 -35.28 -16.48 12.46
CA ASP A 334 -34.98 -15.47 13.47
C ASP A 334 -34.97 -14.06 12.86
N ILE A 335 -34.48 -13.90 11.63
CA ILE A 335 -34.56 -12.62 10.90
C ILE A 335 -36.01 -12.19 10.70
N VAL A 336 -36.85 -13.02 10.09
CA VAL A 336 -38.23 -12.63 9.77
C VAL A 336 -39.05 -12.37 11.04
N LYS A 337 -38.78 -13.12 12.11
CA LYS A 337 -39.38 -12.90 13.42
C LYS A 337 -38.93 -11.58 14.04
N TYR A 338 -37.64 -11.27 14.00
CA TYR A 338 -37.09 -10.02 14.52
C TYR A 338 -37.70 -8.81 13.80
N LEU A 339 -37.84 -8.91 12.48
CA LEU A 339 -38.40 -7.86 11.63
C LEU A 339 -39.93 -7.80 11.65
N GLY A 340 -40.62 -8.76 12.28
CA GLY A 340 -42.08 -8.84 12.31
C GLY A 340 -42.70 -9.10 10.92
N ILE A 341 -41.98 -9.78 10.03
CA ILE A 341 -42.42 -10.10 8.68
C ILE A 341 -43.25 -11.38 8.70
N GLU A 342 -44.46 -11.32 8.14
CA GLU A 342 -45.27 -12.51 7.88
C GLU A 342 -44.84 -13.19 6.59
N ILE A 343 -44.47 -14.47 6.70
CA ILE A 343 -43.99 -15.32 5.61
C ILE A 343 -44.37 -16.78 5.87
N SER A 344 -44.49 -17.58 4.80
CA SER A 344 -44.78 -19.01 4.91
C SER A 344 -43.54 -19.80 5.37
N SER A 345 -43.75 -20.97 5.99
CA SER A 345 -42.66 -21.89 6.30
C SER A 345 -41.95 -22.38 5.04
N GLU A 346 -42.71 -22.61 3.97
CA GLU A 346 -42.23 -23.09 2.69
C GLU A 346 -41.25 -22.11 2.03
N ASP A 347 -41.48 -20.81 2.21
CA ASP A 347 -40.58 -19.77 1.72
C ASP A 347 -39.26 -19.73 2.50
N ILE A 348 -39.31 -19.86 3.83
CA ILE A 348 -38.11 -19.97 4.67
C ILE A 348 -37.30 -21.22 4.28
N ASP A 349 -38.00 -22.35 4.09
CA ASP A 349 -37.41 -23.59 3.60
C ASP A 349 -36.72 -23.40 2.25
N ALA A 350 -37.37 -22.70 1.31
CA ALA A 350 -36.81 -22.44 0.00
C ALA A 350 -35.52 -21.62 0.06
N ILE A 351 -35.48 -20.56 0.90
CA ILE A 351 -34.28 -19.74 1.09
C ILE A 351 -33.15 -20.57 1.75
N ALA A 352 -33.46 -21.29 2.83
CA ALA A 352 -32.47 -22.08 3.56
C ALA A 352 -31.88 -23.21 2.69
N LYS A 353 -32.73 -23.89 1.92
CA LYS A 353 -32.30 -24.95 1.00
C LYS A 353 -31.45 -24.38 -0.14
N ASP A 354 -31.82 -23.23 -0.69
CA ASP A 354 -31.01 -22.52 -1.70
C ASP A 354 -29.61 -22.20 -1.14
N ARG A 355 -29.54 -21.60 0.06
CA ARG A 355 -28.27 -21.24 0.70
C ARG A 355 -27.34 -22.43 0.91
N ALA A 356 -27.88 -23.59 1.29
CA ALA A 356 -27.10 -24.78 1.60
C ALA A 356 -26.73 -25.63 0.36
N THR A 357 -27.44 -25.49 -0.77
CA THR A 357 -27.30 -26.44 -1.90
C THR A 357 -27.11 -25.81 -3.27
N ASN A 358 -27.43 -24.52 -3.47
CA ASN A 358 -27.28 -23.86 -4.76
C ASN A 358 -25.89 -23.24 -4.91
N MET A 359 -25.03 -23.91 -5.68
CA MET A 359 -23.66 -23.46 -5.90
C MET A 359 -23.56 -22.21 -6.79
N ASN A 360 -24.64 -21.80 -7.49
CA ASN A 360 -24.67 -20.54 -8.23
C ASN A 360 -24.70 -19.31 -7.33
N ASN A 361 -24.76 -19.49 -6.01
CA ASN A 361 -24.57 -18.42 -5.03
C ASN A 361 -23.11 -17.97 -4.94
N TYR A 362 -22.16 -18.71 -5.52
CA TYR A 362 -20.73 -18.44 -5.49
C TYR A 362 -20.20 -18.23 -6.90
N VAL A 363 -19.44 -17.16 -7.10
CA VAL A 363 -18.83 -16.80 -8.39
C VAL A 363 -17.32 -16.83 -8.24
N VAL A 364 -16.67 -17.68 -9.01
CA VAL A 364 -15.21 -17.83 -9.00
C VAL A 364 -14.53 -16.64 -9.68
N TYR A 365 -13.37 -16.21 -9.18
CA TYR A 365 -12.51 -15.29 -9.92
C TYR A 365 -11.95 -15.98 -11.17
N GLU A 366 -11.91 -15.27 -12.30
CA GLU A 366 -11.62 -15.85 -13.63
C GLU A 366 -10.26 -16.58 -13.66
N GLU A 367 -9.27 -16.04 -12.95
CA GLU A 367 -7.93 -16.60 -12.88
C GLU A 367 -7.76 -17.75 -11.89
N ALA A 368 -8.69 -17.94 -10.94
CA ALA A 368 -8.46 -18.78 -9.76
C ALA A 368 -8.12 -20.23 -10.14
N LEU A 369 -8.87 -20.82 -11.07
CA LEU A 369 -8.62 -22.19 -11.54
C LEU A 369 -7.23 -22.35 -12.18
N CYS A 370 -6.82 -21.39 -13.00
CA CYS A 370 -5.52 -21.44 -13.68
C CYS A 370 -4.38 -21.34 -12.66
N VAL A 371 -4.49 -20.41 -11.71
CA VAL A 371 -3.50 -20.17 -10.66
C VAL A 371 -3.38 -21.35 -9.72
N VAL A 372 -4.50 -21.83 -9.17
CA VAL A 372 -4.54 -23.00 -8.27
C VAL A 372 -3.92 -24.20 -8.95
N LYS A 373 -4.30 -24.49 -10.21
CA LYS A 373 -3.74 -25.61 -10.98
C LYS A 373 -2.22 -25.48 -11.20
N ALA A 374 -1.73 -24.28 -11.47
CA ALA A 374 -0.30 -24.04 -11.69
C ALA A 374 0.51 -24.16 -10.39
N LEU A 375 0.02 -23.58 -9.30
CA LEU A 375 0.65 -23.67 -7.99
C LEU A 375 0.65 -25.11 -7.45
N SER A 376 -0.39 -25.91 -7.76
CA SER A 376 -0.45 -27.32 -7.34
C SER A 376 0.64 -28.19 -7.97
N GLN A 377 1.30 -27.73 -9.04
CA GLN A 377 2.43 -28.45 -9.65
C GLN A 377 3.73 -28.28 -8.87
N THR A 378 3.83 -27.22 -8.05
CA THR A 378 5.06 -26.82 -7.36
C THR A 378 4.93 -26.84 -5.84
N HIS A 379 3.72 -26.69 -5.32
CA HIS A 379 3.41 -26.63 -3.89
C HIS A 379 2.27 -27.59 -3.54
N LYS A 380 2.23 -28.04 -2.29
CA LYS A 380 0.98 -28.59 -1.73
C LYS A 380 0.04 -27.43 -1.46
N LEU A 381 -1.24 -27.60 -1.79
CA LEU A 381 -2.25 -26.59 -1.51
C LEU A 381 -3.16 -27.04 -0.37
N GLY A 382 -3.60 -26.10 0.45
CA GLY A 382 -4.59 -26.34 1.49
C GLY A 382 -5.62 -25.22 1.59
N ILE A 383 -6.78 -25.51 2.18
CA ILE A 383 -7.82 -24.54 2.49
C ILE A 383 -7.86 -24.27 4.00
N ILE A 384 -7.97 -22.99 4.40
CA ILE A 384 -8.32 -22.56 5.75
C ILE A 384 -9.47 -21.55 5.63
N SER A 385 -10.70 -22.00 5.88
CA SER A 385 -11.89 -21.19 5.59
C SER A 385 -12.92 -21.19 6.70
N ASP A 386 -13.48 -20.01 6.92
CA ASP A 386 -14.67 -19.79 7.74
C ASP A 386 -15.91 -20.09 6.90
N THR A 387 -16.38 -21.33 7.00
CA THR A 387 -17.32 -21.92 6.05
C THR A 387 -18.27 -22.93 6.69
N TRP A 388 -19.13 -23.49 5.84
CA TRP A 388 -20.18 -24.45 6.16
C TRP A 388 -19.96 -25.77 5.41
N PRO A 389 -20.59 -26.89 5.83
CA PRO A 389 -20.39 -28.20 5.21
C PRO A 389 -20.56 -28.27 3.68
N SER A 390 -21.34 -27.37 3.07
CA SER A 390 -21.53 -27.26 1.64
C SER A 390 -20.27 -26.83 0.86
N ILE A 391 -19.21 -26.38 1.54
CA ILE A 391 -17.96 -25.90 0.93
C ILE A 391 -17.32 -26.89 -0.04
N ASP A 392 -17.37 -28.19 0.24
CA ASP A 392 -16.83 -29.21 -0.65
C ASP A 392 -17.56 -29.20 -2.01
N ASN A 393 -18.87 -28.98 -2.01
CA ASN A 393 -19.66 -28.86 -3.23
C ASN A 393 -19.34 -27.56 -3.97
N GLN A 394 -19.11 -26.47 -3.23
CA GLN A 394 -18.73 -25.16 -3.78
C GLN A 394 -17.39 -25.26 -4.51
N LEU A 395 -16.35 -25.78 -3.83
CA LEU A 395 -15.03 -25.98 -4.41
C LEU A 395 -15.04 -26.92 -5.63
N LYS A 396 -15.90 -27.95 -5.62
CA LYS A 396 -16.10 -28.85 -6.78
C LYS A 396 -16.79 -28.13 -7.94
N ALA A 397 -17.82 -27.32 -7.66
CA ALA A 397 -18.57 -26.59 -8.67
C ALA A 397 -17.70 -25.54 -9.38
N ILE A 398 -16.79 -24.88 -8.65
CA ILE A 398 -15.82 -23.94 -9.24
C ILE A 398 -14.56 -24.63 -9.81
N GLY A 399 -14.47 -25.96 -9.68
CA GLY A 399 -13.45 -26.79 -10.35
C GLY A 399 -12.07 -26.83 -9.67
N VAL A 400 -11.94 -26.35 -8.43
CA VAL A 400 -10.63 -26.25 -7.76
C VAL A 400 -10.36 -27.33 -6.73
N TYR A 401 -11.40 -28.05 -6.27
CA TYR A 401 -11.32 -29.02 -5.16
C TYR A 401 -10.16 -30.02 -5.28
N ASP A 402 -10.01 -30.65 -6.46
CA ASP A 402 -9.05 -31.74 -6.68
C ASP A 402 -7.57 -31.30 -6.63
N TYR A 403 -7.29 -30.00 -6.58
CA TYR A 403 -5.94 -29.45 -6.47
C TYR A 403 -5.49 -29.26 -5.01
N PHE A 404 -6.42 -29.32 -4.06
CA PHE A 404 -6.13 -29.15 -2.64
C PHE A 404 -5.89 -30.50 -1.95
N SER A 405 -4.87 -30.52 -1.09
CA SER A 405 -4.44 -31.73 -0.36
C SER A 405 -4.89 -31.77 1.09
N THR A 406 -5.25 -30.63 1.66
CA THR A 406 -5.69 -30.50 3.06
C THR A 406 -6.79 -29.46 3.17
N PHE A 407 -7.77 -29.73 4.02
CA PHE A 407 -8.93 -28.88 4.21
C PHE A 407 -9.15 -28.63 5.71
N THR A 408 -9.19 -27.36 6.10
CA THR A 408 -9.50 -26.92 7.45
C THR A 408 -10.68 -25.98 7.41
N TYR A 409 -11.81 -26.45 7.94
CA TYR A 409 -13.07 -25.74 7.93
C TYR A 409 -13.48 -25.39 9.35
N SER A 410 -13.91 -24.16 9.54
CA SER A 410 -14.42 -23.68 10.83
C SER A 410 -15.60 -24.51 11.34
N CYS A 411 -16.44 -25.04 10.44
CA CYS A 411 -17.61 -25.83 10.82
C CYS A 411 -17.24 -27.20 11.43
N ASP A 412 -16.09 -27.75 11.05
CA ASP A 412 -15.59 -29.02 11.61
C ASP A 412 -14.97 -28.81 13.00
N LEU A 413 -14.48 -27.59 13.28
CA LEU A 413 -13.74 -27.25 14.49
C LEU A 413 -14.59 -26.45 15.50
N GLY A 414 -15.72 -25.89 15.07
CA GLY A 414 -16.62 -25.07 15.88
C GLY A 414 -16.04 -23.70 16.25
N VAL A 415 -15.01 -23.24 15.54
CA VAL A 415 -14.32 -21.95 15.79
C VAL A 415 -14.00 -21.27 14.47
N PHE A 416 -13.90 -19.94 14.48
CA PHE A 416 -13.57 -19.11 13.30
C PHE A 416 -12.14 -18.58 13.37
N LYS A 417 -11.57 -18.20 12.22
CA LYS A 417 -10.36 -17.36 12.19
C LYS A 417 -10.63 -16.04 12.96
N PRO A 418 -9.64 -15.47 13.67
CA PRO A 418 -8.24 -15.88 13.78
C PRO A 418 -7.94 -16.84 14.96
N ASN A 419 -8.89 -17.67 15.39
CA ASN A 419 -8.63 -18.64 16.46
C ASN A 419 -7.47 -19.57 16.08
N GLU A 420 -6.48 -19.72 16.97
CA GLU A 420 -5.26 -20.50 16.71
C GLU A 420 -5.52 -21.95 16.30
N ILE A 421 -6.64 -22.53 16.75
CA ILE A 421 -7.05 -23.90 16.43
C ILE A 421 -7.19 -24.10 14.91
N MET A 422 -7.66 -23.09 14.17
CA MET A 422 -7.76 -23.15 12.70
C MET A 422 -6.41 -23.38 12.05
N TYR A 423 -5.40 -22.61 12.45
CA TYR A 423 -4.06 -22.69 11.87
C TYR A 423 -3.31 -23.94 12.34
N LEU A 424 -3.48 -24.32 13.61
CA LEU A 424 -2.86 -25.52 14.17
C LEU A 424 -3.38 -26.81 13.50
N ASP A 425 -4.69 -26.89 13.26
CA ASP A 425 -5.30 -27.99 12.51
C ASP A 425 -4.76 -28.07 11.07
N ALA A 426 -4.66 -26.92 10.38
CA ALA A 426 -4.11 -26.86 9.03
C ALA A 426 -2.64 -27.33 8.97
N LEU A 427 -1.81 -26.89 9.91
CA LEU A 427 -0.41 -27.31 10.05
C LEU A 427 -0.29 -28.81 10.36
N GLN A 428 -1.16 -29.33 11.25
CA GLN A 428 -1.21 -30.74 11.57
C GLN A 428 -1.57 -31.59 10.35
N LYS A 429 -2.60 -31.19 9.59
CA LYS A 429 -3.05 -31.88 8.38
C LYS A 429 -1.99 -31.87 7.28
N CYS A 430 -1.26 -30.76 7.10
CA CYS A 430 -0.23 -30.66 6.07
C CYS A 430 1.12 -31.29 6.47
N GLY A 431 1.33 -31.51 7.77
CA GLY A 431 2.56 -32.10 8.32
C GLY A 431 3.81 -31.26 8.06
N CYS A 432 3.67 -29.93 7.99
CA CYS A 432 4.77 -29.00 7.72
C CYS A 432 4.98 -28.05 8.90
N LYS A 433 6.16 -27.43 8.96
CA LYS A 433 6.42 -26.39 9.97
C LYS A 433 5.83 -25.05 9.52
N PRO A 434 5.42 -24.16 10.44
CA PRO A 434 4.83 -22.87 10.08
C PRO A 434 5.66 -22.05 9.09
N GLU A 435 6.99 -22.00 9.28
CA GLU A 435 7.89 -21.24 8.42
C GLU A 435 7.98 -21.76 6.97
N GLU A 436 7.53 -22.98 6.73
CA GLU A 436 7.45 -23.62 5.41
C GLU A 436 6.10 -23.37 4.72
N THR A 437 5.24 -22.53 5.32
CA THR A 437 3.87 -22.30 4.84
C THR A 437 3.59 -20.83 4.58
N VAL A 438 2.68 -20.58 3.64
CA VAL A 438 2.08 -19.28 3.35
C VAL A 438 0.58 -19.37 3.52
N PHE A 439 -0.06 -18.30 3.99
CA PHE A 439 -1.51 -18.17 4.03
C PHE A 439 -1.96 -16.91 3.28
N ILE A 440 -2.89 -17.09 2.34
CA ILE A 440 -3.47 -16.06 1.50
C ILE A 440 -4.92 -15.86 1.94
N ASP A 441 -5.24 -14.65 2.39
CA ASP A 441 -6.54 -14.28 2.96
C ASP A 441 -6.81 -12.79 2.67
N ASP A 442 -8.08 -12.41 2.58
CA ASP A 442 -8.51 -11.03 2.30
C ASP A 442 -8.62 -10.18 3.58
N SER A 443 -8.49 -10.79 4.76
CA SER A 443 -8.60 -10.14 6.07
C SER A 443 -7.25 -10.07 6.79
N VAL A 444 -6.78 -8.83 7.02
CA VAL A 444 -5.57 -8.56 7.82
C VAL A 444 -5.62 -9.21 9.20
N ARG A 445 -6.79 -9.24 9.84
CA ARG A 445 -6.98 -9.87 11.17
C ARG A 445 -6.71 -11.38 11.13
N ASN A 446 -7.10 -12.06 10.05
CA ASN A 446 -6.81 -13.49 9.88
C ASN A 446 -5.31 -13.71 9.68
N LEU A 447 -4.69 -12.88 8.84
CA LEU A 447 -3.26 -12.90 8.58
C LEU A 447 -2.42 -12.65 9.84
N GLU A 448 -2.84 -11.73 10.71
CA GLU A 448 -2.22 -11.52 12.03
C GLU A 448 -2.27 -12.78 12.89
N GLY A 449 -3.42 -13.47 12.92
CA GLY A 449 -3.55 -14.76 13.61
C GLY A 449 -2.57 -15.81 13.09
N ALA A 450 -2.43 -15.93 11.77
CA ALA A 450 -1.50 -16.87 11.14
C ALA A 450 -0.02 -16.51 11.43
N GLU A 451 0.33 -15.22 11.39
CA GLU A 451 1.67 -14.71 11.68
C GLU A 451 2.12 -15.05 13.10
N THR A 452 1.22 -15.00 14.10
CA THR A 452 1.56 -15.33 15.50
C THR A 452 2.08 -16.76 15.68
N LEU A 453 1.73 -17.66 14.75
CA LEU A 453 2.18 -19.05 14.73
C LEU A 453 3.35 -19.29 13.77
N GLY A 454 3.83 -18.26 13.07
CA GLY A 454 4.95 -18.34 12.14
C GLY A 454 4.57 -18.68 10.69
N ILE A 455 3.27 -18.72 10.36
CA ILE A 455 2.80 -18.87 8.98
C ILE A 455 3.03 -17.54 8.24
N THR A 456 3.54 -17.59 7.01
CA THR A 456 3.84 -16.37 6.25
C THR A 456 2.59 -15.78 5.61
N PRO A 457 2.15 -14.56 5.98
CA PRO A 457 0.93 -13.97 5.45
C PRO A 457 1.12 -13.28 4.09
N ILE A 458 0.12 -13.39 3.23
CA ILE A 458 -0.06 -12.59 2.00
C ILE A 458 -1.50 -12.08 1.98
N LEU A 459 -1.67 -10.76 1.83
CA LEU A 459 -2.99 -10.14 1.69
C LEU A 459 -3.43 -10.19 0.23
N ILE A 460 -4.62 -10.71 -0.05
CA ILE A 460 -5.27 -10.57 -1.35
C ILE A 460 -6.31 -9.46 -1.31
N ALA A 461 -6.04 -8.39 -2.04
CA ALA A 461 -6.90 -7.22 -2.20
C ALA A 461 -7.74 -7.32 -3.48
N ALA A 462 -8.41 -8.47 -3.69
CA ALA A 462 -9.24 -8.71 -4.88
C ALA A 462 -10.52 -7.85 -4.92
N ASN A 463 -10.88 -7.22 -3.80
CA ASN A 463 -11.99 -6.27 -3.69
C ASN A 463 -11.58 -5.04 -2.87
N SER A 464 -12.32 -3.94 -3.00
CA SER A 464 -11.99 -2.66 -2.36
C SER A 464 -12.04 -2.66 -0.83
N VAL A 465 -12.76 -3.60 -0.22
CA VAL A 465 -12.83 -3.71 1.26
C VAL A 465 -11.53 -4.33 1.80
N ALA A 466 -10.94 -5.27 1.04
CA ALA A 466 -9.68 -5.91 1.38
C ALA A 466 -8.44 -5.07 1.02
N ASP A 467 -8.58 -4.08 0.13
CA ASP A 467 -7.50 -3.15 -0.23
C ASP A 467 -7.24 -2.12 0.88
N VAL A 468 -6.53 -2.57 1.91
CA VAL A 468 -6.14 -1.76 3.06
C VAL A 468 -4.62 -1.64 3.17
N GLU A 469 -4.17 -0.61 3.87
CA GLU A 469 -2.77 -0.47 4.26
C GLU A 469 -2.36 -1.61 5.19
N THR A 470 -1.21 -2.24 4.90
CA THR A 470 -0.72 -3.40 5.65
C THR A 470 0.80 -3.52 5.58
N LYS A 471 1.38 -4.19 6.58
CA LYS A 471 2.80 -4.59 6.57
C LYS A 471 3.06 -5.84 5.73
N TYR A 472 2.02 -6.57 5.36
CA TYR A 472 2.13 -7.84 4.62
C TYR A 472 2.34 -7.60 3.12
N TYR A 473 2.89 -8.59 2.44
CA TYR A 473 2.94 -8.54 0.98
C TYR A 473 1.50 -8.58 0.45
N LYS A 474 1.15 -7.63 -0.41
CA LYS A 474 -0.20 -7.45 -0.94
C LYS A 474 -0.21 -7.78 -2.42
N ILE A 475 -1.19 -8.58 -2.83
CA ILE A 475 -1.51 -8.87 -4.24
C ILE A 475 -2.93 -8.38 -4.54
N HIS A 476 -3.21 -7.95 -5.76
CA HIS A 476 -4.54 -7.50 -6.17
C HIS A 476 -5.27 -8.56 -7.01
N SER A 477 -4.55 -9.57 -7.47
CA SER A 477 -5.07 -10.70 -8.24
C SER A 477 -4.30 -11.96 -7.92
N LEU A 478 -4.95 -13.12 -8.02
CA LEU A 478 -4.27 -14.41 -7.83
C LEU A 478 -3.19 -14.64 -8.89
N SER A 479 -3.33 -14.04 -10.08
CA SER A 479 -2.37 -14.17 -11.18
C SER A 479 -0.96 -13.69 -10.81
N GLU A 480 -0.83 -12.79 -9.85
CA GLU A 480 0.47 -12.33 -9.35
C GLU A 480 1.28 -13.45 -8.70
N LEU A 481 0.63 -14.50 -8.16
CA LEU A 481 1.29 -15.66 -7.57
C LEU A 481 2.07 -16.51 -8.59
N LEU A 482 1.84 -16.30 -9.89
CA LEU A 482 2.51 -17.03 -10.98
C LEU A 482 3.64 -16.24 -11.65
N GLN A 483 3.76 -14.94 -11.35
CA GLN A 483 4.76 -14.06 -11.94
C GLN A 483 6.08 -14.12 -11.15
#